data_AF-A0A1A8GBA5-F1
#
_entry.id   AF-A0A1A8GBA5-F1
#
_cell.length_a   1.000
_cell.length_b   1.000
_cell.length_c   1.000
_cell.angle_alpha   90.00
_cell.angle_beta   90.00
_cell.angle_gamma   90.00
#
_symmetry.space_group_name_H-M   'P 1'
#
loop_
_entity.id
_entity.type
_entity.pdbx_description
1 polymer ?
#
loop_
_entity_poly.entity_id
_entity_poly.type
_entity_poly.pdbx_seq_one_letter_code
_entity_poly.pdbx_strand_id
1 'polypeptide(L)' 'MGESSICQVRATVMMYDDTTKRWVPAGSDVAHLSRVHIYHNPAANTFRVVGRKLQADQQV' A
#
# COMPACT_ATOMS: atom_id res chain seq x y z
N MET A 1 20.59 3.41 -12.40
CA MET A 1 19.35 2.59 -12.41
C MET A 1 18.47 3.07 -11.28
N GLY A 2 17.23 3.45 -11.57
CA GLY A 2 16.28 3.93 -10.56
C GLY A 2 15.47 2.79 -9.95
N GLU A 3 14.75 3.10 -8.87
CA GLU A 3 13.74 2.20 -8.31
C GLU A 3 12.61 1.95 -9.33
N SER A 4 12.15 0.71 -9.45
CA SER A 4 11.06 0.34 -10.37
C SER A 4 10.05 -0.61 -9.71
N SER A 5 8.79 -0.53 -10.16
CA SER A 5 7.73 -1.42 -9.72
C SER A 5 7.85 -2.77 -10.43
N ILE A 6 7.87 -3.87 -9.67
CA ILE A 6 7.96 -5.23 -10.21
C ILE A 6 6.65 -6.02 -10.09
N CYS A 7 5.71 -5.55 -9.27
CA CYS A 7 4.40 -6.14 -9.09
C CYS A 7 3.40 -5.06 -8.65
N GLN A 8 2.14 -5.19 -9.09
CA GLN A 8 1.03 -4.34 -8.69
C GLN A 8 -0.21 -5.18 -8.39
N VAL A 9 -0.93 -4.83 -7.32
CA VAL A 9 -2.21 -5.44 -6.94
C VAL A 9 -3.19 -4.41 -6.38
N ARG A 10 -4.48 -4.74 -6.38
CA ARG A 10 -5.52 -4.00 -5.67
C ARG A 10 -5.87 -4.74 -4.38
N ALA A 11 -5.70 -4.09 -3.24
CA ALA A 11 -5.99 -4.67 -1.94
C ALA A 11 -6.36 -3.59 -0.91
N THR A 12 -7.13 -3.95 0.11
CA THR A 12 -7.31 -3.13 1.30
C THR A 12 -6.10 -3.31 2.21
N VAL A 13 -5.42 -2.22 2.57
CA VAL A 13 -4.25 -2.28 3.45
C VAL A 13 -4.72 -2.12 4.90
N MET A 14 -4.36 -3.10 5.73
CA MET A 14 -4.72 -3.15 7.14
C MET A 14 -3.43 -3.19 7.98
N MET A 15 -3.45 -2.59 9.17
CA MET A 15 -2.42 -2.76 10.20
C MET A 15 -3.01 -3.53 11.37
N TYR A 16 -2.21 -4.39 11.97
CA TYR A 16 -2.63 -5.09 13.18
C TYR A 16 -2.39 -4.18 14.38
N ASP A 17 -3.44 -3.88 15.13
CA ASP A 17 -3.35 -3.17 16.41
C ASP A 17 -3.17 -4.20 17.54
N ASP A 18 -1.98 -4.20 18.13
CA ASP A 18 -1.64 -5.08 19.24
C ASP A 18 -2.40 -4.81 20.53
N THR A 19 -2.94 -3.60 20.73
CA THR A 19 -3.69 -3.24 21.94
C THR A 19 -5.07 -3.88 21.91
N THR A 20 -5.77 -3.74 20.79
CA THR A 20 -7.13 -4.28 20.64
C THR A 20 -7.17 -5.65 19.97
N LYS A 21 -6.02 -6.18 19.53
CA LYS A 21 -5.85 -7.48 18.86
C LYS A 21 -6.69 -7.61 17.59
N ARG A 22 -6.82 -6.51 16.82
CA ARG A 22 -7.65 -6.42 15.62
C ARG A 22 -6.90 -5.82 14.45
N TRP A 23 -7.34 -6.16 13.23
CA TRP A 23 -6.92 -5.48 12.01
C TRP A 23 -7.69 -4.17 11.86
N VAL A 24 -6.98 -3.06 11.71
CA VAL A 24 -7.54 -1.72 11.49
C VAL A 24 -7.05 -1.15 10.15
N PRO A 25 -7.82 -0.28 9.47
CA PRO A 25 -7.39 0.24 8.18
C PRO A 25 -6.11 1.09 8.28
N ALA A 26 -5.21 0.95 7.30
CA ALA A 26 -3.97 1.71 7.30
C ALA A 26 -4.18 3.18 6.87
N GLY A 27 -3.87 4.12 7.77
CA GLY A 27 -3.84 5.56 7.48
C GLY A 27 -5.21 6.23 7.31
N SER A 28 -6.32 5.60 7.70
CA SER A 28 -7.65 6.20 7.90
C SER A 28 -8.48 5.33 8.83
N ASP A 29 -9.59 5.87 9.33
CA ASP A 29 -10.54 5.11 10.14
C ASP A 29 -11.41 4.16 9.30
N VAL A 30 -11.49 4.39 7.98
CA VAL A 30 -12.31 3.61 7.04
C VAL A 30 -11.43 2.75 6.13
N ALA A 31 -11.90 1.54 5.82
CA ALA A 31 -11.27 0.64 4.87
C ALA A 31 -11.42 1.15 3.44
N HIS A 32 -10.29 1.30 2.73
CA HIS A 32 -10.27 1.71 1.33
C HIS A 32 -9.43 0.75 0.49
N LEU A 33 -9.89 0.50 -0.73
CA LEU A 33 -9.10 -0.20 -1.72
C LEU A 33 -7.90 0.65 -2.11
N SER A 34 -6.72 0.04 -2.13
CA SER A 34 -5.47 0.68 -2.48
C SER A 34 -4.84 -0.01 -3.68
N ARG A 35 -4.07 0.76 -4.46
CA ARG A 35 -3.12 0.24 -5.41
C ARG A 35 -1.80 0.01 -4.67
N VAL A 36 -1.40 -1.24 -4.55
CA VAL A 36 -0.21 -1.67 -3.81
C VAL A 36 0.86 -2.08 -4.81
N HIS A 37 2.05 -1.52 -4.66
CA HIS A 37 3.22 -1.83 -5.46
C HIS A 37 4.31 -2.49 -4.60
N ILE A 38 5.03 -3.43 -5.20
CA ILE A 38 6.35 -3.85 -4.72
C ILE A 38 7.39 -3.16 -5.60
N TYR A 39 8.22 -2.33 -4.98
CA TYR A 39 9.31 -1.64 -5.64
C TYR A 39 10.64 -2.33 -5.34
N HIS A 40 11.51 -2.39 -6.34
CA HIS A 40 12.88 -2.88 -6.23
C HIS A 40 13.86 -1.75 -6.56
N ASN A 41 14.80 -1.48 -5.65
CA ASN A 41 15.94 -0.62 -5.88
C ASN A 41 17.20 -1.46 -6.12
N PRO A 42 17.63 -1.65 -7.37
CA PRO A 42 18.78 -2.51 -7.69
C PRO A 42 20.12 -1.93 -7.21
N ALA A 43 20.21 -0.62 -6.94
CA ALA A 43 21.45 -0.01 -6.47
C ALA A 43 21.77 -0.39 -5.02
N ALA A 44 20.75 -0.59 -4.19
CA ALA A 44 20.89 -1.00 -2.79
C ALA A 44 20.44 -2.45 -2.54
N ASN A 45 19.94 -3.14 -3.56
CA ASN A 45 19.30 -4.46 -3.46
C ASN A 45 18.20 -4.50 -2.37
N THR A 46 17.37 -3.45 -2.33
CA THR A 46 16.28 -3.32 -1.34
C THR A 46 14.92 -3.36 -2.02
N PHE A 47 13.93 -3.79 -1.23
CA PHE A 47 12.54 -3.83 -1.65
C PHE A 47 11.69 -3.03 -0.68
N ARG A 48 10.63 -2.41 -1.19
CA ARG A 48 9.60 -1.77 -0.35
C ARG A 48 8.21 -1.99 -0.91
N VAL A 49 7.23 -2.04 -0.01
CA VAL A 49 5.81 -2.10 -0.34
C VAL A 49 5.22 -0.69 -0.20
N VAL A 50 4.51 -0.22 -1.23
CA VAL A 50 3.89 1.11 -1.24
C VAL A 50 2.42 0.97 -1.62
N GLY A 51 1.52 1.31 -0.69
CA GLY A 51 0.08 1.37 -0.93
C GLY A 51 -0.39 2.80 -1.07
N ARG A 52 -1.09 3.12 -2.17
CA ARG A 52 -1.80 4.40 -2.34
C ARG A 52 -3.30 4.14 -2.44
N LYS A 53 -4.08 4.81 -1.59
CA LYS A 53 -5.54 4.73 -1.62
C LYS A 53 -6.06 5.12 -2.99
N LEU A 54 -7.00 4.34 -3.52
CA LEU A 54 -7.76 4.74 -4.70
C LEU A 54 -8.82 5.74 -4.21
N GLN A 55 -8.74 6.98 -4.66
CA GLN A 55 -9.87 7.89 -4.53
C GLN A 55 -10.99 7.37 -5.42
N ALA A 56 -12.25 7.49 -4.97
CA ALA A 56 -13.37 7.38 -5.89
C ALA A 56 -13.12 8.42 -6.99
N ASP A 57 -13.19 7.97 -8.23
CA ASP A 57 -12.94 8.79 -9.41
C ASP A 57 -13.67 10.13 -9.24
N GLN A 58 -12.93 11.22 -9.03
CA GLN A 58 -13.48 12.55 -9.24
C GLN A 58 -13.48 12.68 -10.77
N GLN A 59 -14.50 12.09 -11.40
CA GLN A 59 -14.86 12.40 -12.78
C GLN A 59 -15.11 13.91 -12.78
N VAL A 60 -14.16 14.65 -13.34
CA VAL A 60 -14.31 16.07 -13.67
C VAL A 60 -15.02 16.19 -15.00
#